data_AF-A0A6P4EBN7-F1
#
_entry.id   AF-A0A6P4EBN7-F1
#
_cell.length_a   1.000
_cell.length_b   1.000
_cell.length_c   1.000
_cell.angle_alpha   90.00
_cell.angle_beta   90.00
_cell.angle_gamma   90.00
#
_symmetry.space_group_name_H-M   'P 1'
#
loop_
_entity.id
_entity.type
_entity.pdbx_description
1 polymer ?
#
loop_
_entity_poly.entity_id
_entity_poly.type
_entity_poly.pdbx_seq_one_letter_code
_entity_poly.pdbx_strand_id
1 'polypeptide(L)'
;SAGVRRLYADRLLGLSLSLDTEKLASVLGSLLMQNRLWSLSLEHCELTAQDMLPIAEYLSLTTSNFRRLRLACNKIGPDGALFLLRGISIGKRLELLDISYNSIGTHGGEWVAMYLSSCLKLQHLHLNYNDIQPEAMNLILVTLKKCCWLERLELYGNHFDSRSAMILRRLLDAEVLRHAEVDISYTYDEALQDYRVVPWR
;
A
#
# COMPACT_ATOMS: atom_id res chain seq x y z
N SER A 1 -29.06 11.73 12.20
CA SER A 1 -28.81 10.89 11.01
C SER A 1 -27.43 10.25 11.12
N ALA A 2 -27.33 8.93 11.04
CA ALA A 2 -26.05 8.22 11.06
C ALA A 2 -25.37 8.40 9.69
N GLY A 3 -24.39 9.31 9.61
CA GLY A 3 -23.65 9.57 8.38
C GLY A 3 -22.87 8.34 7.89
N VAL A 4 -22.61 8.26 6.58
CA VAL A 4 -21.89 7.15 5.95
C VAL A 4 -20.46 7.06 6.50
N ARG A 5 -20.13 5.93 7.12
CA ARG A 5 -18.82 5.67 7.74
C ARG A 5 -17.87 4.89 6.82
N ARG A 6 -18.41 4.18 5.83
CA ARG A 6 -17.68 3.41 4.83
C ARG A 6 -18.26 3.70 3.45
N LEU A 7 -17.40 3.96 2.48
CA LEU A 7 -17.80 4.11 1.07
C LEU A 7 -17.14 2.99 0.27
N TYR A 8 -17.95 2.26 -0.48
CA TYR A 8 -17.52 1.31 -1.49
C TYR A 8 -18.01 1.86 -2.83
N ALA A 9 -17.10 2.38 -3.65
CA ALA A 9 -17.47 2.97 -4.94
C ALA A 9 -17.59 1.94 -6.07
N ASP A 10 -17.20 0.69 -5.81
CA ASP A 10 -17.35 -0.48 -6.68
C ASP A 10 -18.77 -0.65 -7.24
N ARG A 11 -19.80 -0.17 -6.51
CA ARG A 11 -21.23 -0.27 -6.88
C ARG A 11 -21.91 1.06 -7.24
N LEU A 12 -21.25 2.20 -7.07
CA LEU A 12 -21.80 3.50 -7.47
C LEU A 12 -21.55 3.81 -8.96
N LEU A 13 -20.70 3.02 -9.60
CA LEU A 13 -20.27 3.17 -10.98
C LEU A 13 -20.82 2.02 -11.82
N GLY A 14 -22.11 2.10 -12.16
CA GLY A 14 -22.61 1.37 -13.32
C GLY A 14 -21.81 1.77 -14.57
N LEU A 15 -21.77 0.87 -15.56
CA LEU A 15 -20.97 0.85 -16.81
C LEU A 15 -20.88 2.15 -17.66
N SER A 16 -21.31 3.32 -17.20
CA SER A 16 -21.34 4.58 -17.96
C SER A 16 -21.08 5.87 -17.16
N LEU A 17 -20.48 5.81 -15.97
CA LEU A 17 -20.04 7.01 -15.23
C LEU A 17 -18.51 7.02 -15.12
N SER A 18 -17.83 7.76 -16.01
CA SER A 18 -16.42 8.08 -15.80
C SER A 18 -16.32 9.12 -14.67
N LEU A 19 -15.79 8.72 -13.51
CA LEU A 19 -15.31 9.67 -12.51
C LEU A 19 -14.04 10.32 -13.09
N ASP A 20 -14.20 11.48 -13.71
CA ASP A 20 -13.05 12.36 -13.91
C ASP A 20 -12.51 12.84 -12.54
N THR A 21 -11.25 13.27 -12.51
CA THR A 21 -10.55 13.69 -11.29
C THR A 21 -11.32 14.76 -10.51
N GLU A 22 -12.04 15.65 -11.20
CA GLU A 22 -12.84 16.71 -10.57
C GLU A 22 -14.08 16.18 -9.85
N LYS A 23 -14.84 15.26 -10.46
CA LYS A 23 -16.00 14.63 -9.82
C LYS A 23 -15.56 13.75 -8.66
N LEU A 24 -14.45 13.02 -8.80
CA LEU A 24 -13.87 12.27 -7.70
C LEU A 24 -13.46 13.20 -6.55
N ALA A 25 -12.74 14.28 -6.85
CA ALA A 25 -12.33 15.28 -5.86
C ALA A 25 -13.53 15.98 -5.19
N SER A 26 -14.63 16.22 -5.92
CA SER A 26 -15.85 16.83 -5.37
C SER A 26 -16.63 15.87 -4.45
N VAL A 27 -16.79 14.61 -4.88
CA VAL A 27 -17.47 13.57 -4.10
C VAL A 27 -16.64 13.22 -2.87
N LEU A 28 -15.35 12.99 -3.04
CA LEU A 28 -14.42 12.79 -1.94
C LEU A 28 -14.41 14.02 -1.04
N GLY A 29 -14.22 15.21 -1.59
CA GLY A 29 -14.21 16.47 -0.83
C GLY A 29 -15.46 16.64 0.03
N SER A 30 -16.64 16.37 -0.52
CA SER A 30 -17.91 16.45 0.21
C SER A 30 -18.05 15.38 1.30
N LEU A 31 -17.61 14.15 1.03
CA LEU A 31 -17.66 13.04 2.00
C LEU A 31 -16.58 13.15 3.09
N LEU A 32 -15.43 13.71 2.75
CA LEU A 32 -14.26 13.90 3.62
C LEU A 32 -14.42 15.16 4.50
N MET A 33 -15.05 16.24 4.01
CA MET A 33 -15.39 17.44 4.80
C MET A 33 -16.29 17.12 6.00
N GLN A 34 -17.09 16.06 5.92
CA GLN A 34 -17.91 15.62 7.04
C GLN A 34 -17.08 14.93 8.14
N ASN A 35 -15.80 14.63 7.89
CA ASN A 35 -14.82 13.95 8.77
C ASN A 35 -15.38 12.73 9.52
N ARG A 36 -16.30 12.00 8.89
CA ARG A 36 -16.97 10.81 9.46
C ARG A 36 -16.54 9.51 8.79
N LEU A 37 -15.84 9.61 7.67
CA LEU A 37 -15.37 8.45 6.92
C LEU A 37 -14.10 7.90 7.58
N TRP A 38 -14.16 6.64 8.00
CA TRP A 38 -13.00 5.96 8.57
C TRP A 38 -12.39 4.93 7.59
N SER A 39 -13.16 4.51 6.58
CA SER A 39 -12.75 3.52 5.56
C SER A 39 -13.31 3.87 4.18
N LEU A 40 -12.50 3.69 3.13
CA LEU A 40 -12.82 3.99 1.73
C LEU A 40 -12.25 2.88 0.86
N SER A 41 -13.10 2.25 0.05
CA SER A 41 -12.71 1.38 -1.07
C SER A 41 -13.08 2.08 -2.38
N LEU A 42 -12.08 2.28 -3.23
CA LEU A 42 -12.24 2.69 -4.62
C LEU A 42 -11.49 1.69 -5.52
N GLU A 43 -11.74 0.40 -5.30
CA GLU A 43 -11.12 -0.67 -6.06
C GLU A 43 -11.77 -0.76 -7.46
N HIS A 44 -10.99 -1.07 -8.50
CA HIS A 44 -11.49 -1.17 -9.88
C HIS A 44 -12.15 0.11 -10.42
N CYS A 45 -11.59 1.28 -10.11
CA CYS A 45 -12.14 2.59 -10.50
C CYS A 45 -11.33 3.30 -11.61
N GLU A 46 -10.32 2.64 -12.18
CA GLU A 46 -9.38 3.20 -13.17
C GLU A 46 -8.65 4.48 -12.72
N LEU A 47 -8.49 4.66 -11.41
CA LEU A 47 -7.85 5.86 -10.83
C LEU A 47 -6.39 5.97 -11.22
N THR A 48 -5.95 7.18 -11.51
CA THR A 48 -4.58 7.53 -11.90
C THR A 48 -3.81 8.18 -10.76
N ALA A 49 -2.54 8.53 -11.01
CA ALA A 49 -1.73 9.27 -10.04
C ALA A 49 -2.38 10.60 -9.59
N GLN A 50 -2.99 11.35 -10.51
CA GLN A 50 -3.57 12.67 -10.21
C GLN A 50 -4.76 12.56 -9.24
N ASP A 51 -5.53 11.49 -9.35
CA ASP A 51 -6.67 11.22 -8.48
C ASP A 51 -6.27 10.99 -7.02
N MET A 52 -4.99 10.68 -6.77
CA MET A 52 -4.47 10.46 -5.42
C MET A 52 -4.14 11.76 -4.68
N LEU A 53 -3.96 12.89 -5.37
CA LEU A 53 -3.66 14.17 -4.74
C LEU A 53 -4.71 14.57 -3.68
N PRO A 54 -6.02 14.64 -3.97
CA PRO A 54 -7.01 15.01 -2.96
C PRO A 54 -7.07 14.00 -1.80
N ILE A 55 -6.83 12.71 -2.07
CA ILE A 55 -6.77 11.66 -1.03
C ILE A 55 -5.55 11.89 -0.13
N ALA A 56 -4.39 12.16 -0.71
CA ALA A 56 -3.14 12.43 -0.01
C ALA A 56 -3.19 13.70 0.85
N GLU A 57 -3.77 14.77 0.32
CA GLU A 57 -3.99 16.02 1.07
C GLU A 57 -4.81 15.74 2.33
N TYR A 58 -5.90 15.00 2.21
CA TYR A 58 -6.72 14.64 3.36
C TYR A 58 -6.01 13.69 4.34
N LEU A 59 -5.25 12.72 3.84
CA LEU A 59 -4.42 11.83 4.66
C LEU A 59 -3.36 12.57 5.46
N SER A 60 -2.89 13.72 4.96
CA SER A 60 -1.91 14.57 5.65
C SER A 60 -2.48 15.32 6.87
N LEU A 61 -3.81 15.43 6.97
CA LEU A 61 -4.46 16.12 8.09
C LEU A 61 -4.37 15.26 9.35
N THR A 62 -3.74 15.81 10.40
CA THR A 62 -3.63 15.16 11.71
C THR A 62 -4.99 14.97 12.41
N THR A 63 -6.03 15.68 11.95
CA THR A 63 -7.42 15.58 12.41
C THR A 63 -8.25 14.55 11.64
N SER A 64 -7.69 13.91 10.62
CA SER A 64 -8.40 12.94 9.78
C SER A 64 -8.86 11.71 10.57
N ASN A 65 -10.12 11.30 10.41
CA ASN A 65 -10.63 10.05 10.99
C ASN A 65 -10.38 8.83 10.12
N PHE A 66 -9.66 9.00 9.01
CA PHE A 66 -9.43 7.96 8.04
C PHE A 66 -8.39 6.95 8.52
N ARG A 67 -8.73 5.67 8.44
CA ARG A 67 -7.93 4.54 8.93
C ARG A 67 -7.67 3.48 7.88
N ARG A 68 -8.57 3.31 6.90
CA ARG A 68 -8.44 2.23 5.91
C ARG A 68 -8.69 2.76 4.51
N LEU A 69 -7.71 2.60 3.65
CA LEU A 69 -7.77 2.98 2.25
C LEU A 69 -7.50 1.75 1.38
N ARG A 70 -8.46 1.38 0.54
CA ARG A 70 -8.30 0.35 -0.47
C ARG A 70 -8.47 0.93 -1.86
N LEU A 71 -7.46 0.72 -2.67
CA LEU A 71 -7.31 1.25 -4.01
C LEU A 71 -6.80 0.16 -4.96
N ALA A 72 -6.99 -1.11 -4.62
CA ALA A 72 -6.54 -2.21 -5.45
C ALA A 72 -7.13 -2.14 -6.87
N CYS A 73 -6.38 -2.63 -7.85
CA CYS A 73 -6.82 -2.71 -9.25
C CYS A 73 -7.14 -1.34 -9.88
N ASN A 74 -6.24 -0.37 -9.73
CA ASN A 74 -6.31 0.93 -10.40
C ASN A 74 -5.04 1.18 -11.25
N LYS A 75 -4.84 2.40 -11.72
CA LYS A 75 -3.71 2.83 -12.56
C LYS A 75 -2.87 3.90 -11.83
N ILE A 76 -2.68 3.76 -10.52
CA ILE A 76 -2.08 4.77 -9.64
C ILE A 76 -0.62 5.09 -10.02
N GLY A 77 0.17 4.07 -10.37
CA GLY A 77 1.57 4.24 -10.76
C GLY A 77 2.48 4.77 -9.63
N PRO A 78 3.76 5.03 -9.95
CA PRO A 78 4.76 5.45 -8.96
C PRO A 78 4.45 6.81 -8.32
N ASP A 79 3.97 7.79 -9.09
CA ASP A 79 3.69 9.14 -8.59
C ASP A 79 2.49 9.17 -7.64
N GLY A 80 1.45 8.40 -7.95
CA GLY A 80 0.31 8.27 -7.05
C GLY A 80 0.70 7.58 -5.73
N ALA A 81 1.57 6.57 -5.78
CA ALA A 81 2.13 5.96 -4.56
C ALA A 81 2.92 6.98 -3.72
N LEU A 82 3.75 7.82 -4.36
CA LEU A 82 4.45 8.92 -3.70
C LEU A 82 3.48 9.85 -2.97
N PHE A 83 2.42 10.32 -3.64
CA PHE A 83 1.44 11.22 -3.03
C PHE A 83 0.81 10.59 -1.79
N LEU A 84 0.31 9.36 -1.91
CA LEU A 84 -0.32 8.65 -0.80
C LEU A 84 0.64 8.46 0.38
N LEU A 85 1.84 7.91 0.14
CA LEU A 85 2.81 7.63 1.19
C LEU A 85 3.27 8.90 1.90
N ARG A 86 3.49 9.99 1.16
CA ARG A 86 3.80 11.29 1.73
C ARG A 86 2.66 11.79 2.62
N GLY A 87 1.41 11.75 2.15
CA GLY A 87 0.24 12.12 2.94
C GLY A 87 0.14 11.31 4.24
N ILE A 88 0.25 9.98 4.14
CA ILE A 88 0.19 9.07 5.29
C ILE A 88 1.31 9.36 6.30
N SER A 89 2.52 9.62 5.82
CA SER A 89 3.69 9.90 6.68
C SER A 89 3.54 11.20 7.50
N ILE A 90 2.75 12.17 6.99
CA ILE A 90 2.47 13.44 7.66
C ILE A 90 1.32 13.25 8.67
N GLY A 91 0.19 12.68 8.22
CA GLY A 91 -0.98 12.55 9.08
C GLY A 91 -0.86 11.46 10.14
N LYS A 92 -0.08 10.40 9.88
CA LYS A 92 0.29 9.32 10.83
C LYS A 92 -0.89 8.63 11.49
N ARG A 93 -1.97 8.41 10.72
CA ARG A 93 -3.23 7.85 11.24
C ARG A 93 -3.76 6.65 10.47
N LEU A 94 -3.32 6.44 9.24
CA LEU A 94 -3.78 5.31 8.44
C LEU A 94 -3.25 4.00 9.04
N GLU A 95 -4.14 3.03 9.18
CA GLU A 95 -3.88 1.69 9.71
C GLU A 95 -3.77 0.64 8.60
N LEU A 96 -4.51 0.82 7.50
CA LEU A 96 -4.49 -0.08 6.35
C LEU A 96 -4.38 0.70 5.05
N LEU A 97 -3.39 0.33 4.24
CA LEU A 97 -3.23 0.75 2.85
C LEU A 97 -3.20 -0.49 1.96
N ASP A 98 -4.13 -0.55 1.01
CA ASP A 98 -4.08 -1.52 -0.08
C ASP A 98 -3.97 -0.77 -1.40
N ILE A 99 -2.80 -0.91 -2.04
CA ILE A 99 -2.52 -0.40 -3.39
C ILE A 99 -2.04 -1.55 -4.29
N SER A 100 -2.53 -2.76 -4.06
CA SER A 100 -2.23 -3.93 -4.91
C SER A 100 -2.69 -3.70 -6.36
N TYR A 101 -2.04 -4.30 -7.35
CA TYR A 101 -2.43 -4.16 -8.77
C TYR A 101 -2.52 -2.71 -9.24
N ASN A 102 -1.46 -1.92 -9.03
CA ASN A 102 -1.41 -0.50 -9.40
C ASN A 102 -0.18 -0.11 -10.22
N SER A 103 0.64 -1.09 -10.62
CA SER A 103 1.84 -0.89 -11.43
C SER A 103 2.75 0.21 -10.88
N ILE A 104 2.98 0.26 -9.57
CA ILE A 104 3.80 1.31 -8.96
C ILE A 104 5.30 1.16 -9.34
N GLY A 105 5.73 -0.03 -9.76
CA GLY A 105 7.07 -0.31 -10.28
C GLY A 105 8.21 -0.08 -9.27
N THR A 106 9.44 -0.05 -9.77
CA THR A 106 10.65 0.19 -8.94
C THR A 106 10.58 1.50 -8.16
N HIS A 107 10.27 2.61 -8.82
CA HIS A 107 10.19 3.94 -8.18
C HIS A 107 9.11 3.98 -7.10
N GLY A 108 7.94 3.36 -7.33
CA GLY A 108 6.91 3.24 -6.31
C GLY A 108 7.39 2.45 -5.08
N GLY A 109 8.12 1.34 -5.30
CA GLY A 109 8.73 0.57 -4.23
C GLY A 109 9.80 1.36 -3.44
N GLU A 110 10.59 2.20 -4.10
CA GLU A 110 11.53 3.11 -3.44
C GLU A 110 10.80 4.13 -2.54
N TRP A 111 9.68 4.68 -3.00
CA TRP A 111 8.85 5.55 -2.16
C TRP A 111 8.29 4.82 -0.94
N VAL A 112 7.83 3.57 -1.11
CA VAL A 112 7.42 2.73 0.03
C VAL A 112 8.58 2.65 1.04
N ALA A 113 9.77 2.25 0.58
CA ALA A 113 10.93 2.10 1.46
C ALA A 113 11.33 3.42 2.16
N MET A 114 11.17 4.55 1.48
CA MET A 114 11.50 5.88 2.01
C MET A 114 10.56 6.32 3.13
N TYR A 115 9.24 6.12 2.95
CA TYR A 115 8.23 6.69 3.85
C TYR A 115 7.70 5.71 4.90
N LEU A 116 7.85 4.39 4.71
CA LEU A 116 7.23 3.38 5.56
C LEU A 116 7.53 3.56 7.06
N SER A 117 8.77 3.88 7.44
CA SER A 117 9.14 4.10 8.84
C SER A 117 8.49 5.33 9.49
N SER A 118 7.95 6.25 8.69
CA SER A 118 7.23 7.44 9.16
C SER A 118 5.72 7.21 9.31
N CYS A 119 5.20 6.11 8.76
CA CYS A 119 3.79 5.73 8.82
C CYS A 119 3.46 5.01 10.15
N LEU A 120 3.58 5.72 11.27
CA LEU A 120 3.61 5.14 12.64
C LEU A 120 2.38 4.34 13.08
N LYS A 121 1.26 4.41 12.36
CA LYS A 121 0.03 3.67 12.66
C LYS A 121 -0.31 2.62 11.62
N LEU A 122 0.47 2.53 10.54
CA LEU A 122 0.20 1.58 9.47
C LEU A 122 0.53 0.17 9.95
N GLN A 123 -0.50 -0.67 10.01
CA GLN A 123 -0.44 -2.06 10.45
C GLN A 123 -0.56 -3.02 9.29
N HIS A 124 -1.30 -2.66 8.24
CA HIS A 124 -1.50 -3.50 7.06
C HIS A 124 -1.09 -2.75 5.81
N LEU A 125 -0.13 -3.31 5.07
CA LEU A 125 0.35 -2.79 3.81
C LEU A 125 0.27 -3.88 2.76
N HIS A 126 -0.60 -3.70 1.77
CA HIS A 126 -0.74 -4.63 0.65
C HIS A 126 -0.18 -3.99 -0.62
N LEU A 127 0.81 -4.65 -1.20
CA LEU A 127 1.56 -4.22 -2.38
C LEU A 127 1.58 -5.31 -3.46
N ASN A 128 0.66 -6.27 -3.41
CA ASN A 128 0.68 -7.41 -4.33
C ASN A 128 0.61 -6.94 -5.79
N TYR A 129 1.31 -7.66 -6.67
CA TYR A 129 1.25 -7.47 -8.12
C TYR A 129 1.46 -6.01 -8.56
N ASN A 130 2.61 -5.44 -8.22
CA ASN A 130 2.91 -4.04 -8.47
C ASN A 130 4.15 -3.82 -9.35
N ASP A 131 4.70 -4.90 -9.90
CA ASP A 131 5.92 -4.89 -10.73
C ASP A 131 7.12 -4.25 -10.00
N ILE A 132 7.18 -4.37 -8.67
CA ILE A 132 8.30 -3.88 -7.87
C ILE A 132 9.51 -4.76 -8.18
N GLN A 133 10.57 -4.14 -8.69
CA GLN A 133 11.82 -4.83 -9.04
C GLN A 133 12.67 -5.15 -7.79
N PRO A 134 13.59 -6.12 -7.86
CA PRO A 134 14.32 -6.61 -6.70
C PRO A 134 15.10 -5.52 -5.95
N GLU A 135 15.63 -4.50 -6.63
CA GLU A 135 16.37 -3.40 -6.01
C GLU A 135 15.50 -2.65 -5.01
N ALA A 136 14.28 -2.28 -5.41
CA ALA A 136 13.32 -1.60 -4.56
C ALA A 136 12.74 -2.54 -3.50
N MET A 137 12.49 -3.81 -3.83
CA MET A 137 12.03 -4.83 -2.88
C MET A 137 13.02 -4.99 -1.71
N ASN A 138 14.32 -5.08 -2.03
CA ASN A 138 15.39 -5.14 -1.05
C ASN A 138 15.37 -3.93 -0.10
N LEU A 139 15.10 -2.72 -0.61
CA LEU A 139 14.97 -1.51 0.20
C LEU A 139 13.76 -1.58 1.15
N ILE A 140 12.60 -2.02 0.66
CA ILE A 140 11.39 -2.19 1.49
C ILE A 140 11.69 -3.12 2.66
N LEU A 141 12.24 -4.31 2.37
CA LEU A 141 12.56 -5.31 3.40
C LEU A 141 13.59 -4.78 4.42
N VAL A 142 14.62 -4.06 3.97
CA VAL A 142 15.62 -3.47 4.89
C VAL A 142 15.00 -2.40 5.78
N THR A 143 14.03 -1.63 5.28
CA THR A 143 13.32 -0.61 6.08
C THR A 143 12.52 -1.23 7.23
N LEU A 144 12.10 -2.50 7.13
CA LEU A 144 11.38 -3.20 8.22
C LEU A 144 12.22 -3.37 9.50
N LYS A 145 13.54 -3.21 9.42
CA LYS A 145 14.41 -3.19 10.61
C LYS A 145 14.20 -1.94 11.48
N LYS A 146 13.66 -0.87 10.90
CA LYS A 146 13.26 0.33 11.64
C LYS A 146 11.90 0.04 12.26
N CYS A 147 11.59 0.65 13.41
CA CYS A 147 10.35 0.41 14.16
C CYS A 147 9.08 0.71 13.33
N CYS A 148 8.67 -0.23 12.49
CA CYS A 148 7.38 -0.28 11.82
C CYS A 148 6.50 -1.27 12.56
N TRP A 149 5.29 -0.85 12.92
CA TRP A 149 4.32 -1.67 13.62
C TRP A 149 3.43 -2.40 12.59
N LEU A 150 4.04 -3.03 11.59
CA LEU A 150 3.32 -3.78 10.57
C LEU A 150 2.93 -5.15 11.13
N GLU A 151 1.63 -5.43 11.13
CA GLU A 151 1.03 -6.72 11.44
C GLU A 151 0.80 -7.56 10.19
N ARG A 152 0.74 -6.92 9.01
CA ARG A 152 0.63 -7.61 7.72
C ARG A 152 1.32 -6.84 6.61
N LEU A 153 2.14 -7.54 5.86
CA LEU A 153 2.81 -7.08 4.66
C LEU A 153 2.57 -8.09 3.54
N GLU A 154 1.88 -7.66 2.48
CA GLU A 154 1.64 -8.50 1.31
C GLU A 154 2.45 -7.98 0.12
N LEU A 155 3.32 -8.84 -0.42
CA LEU A 155 4.29 -8.52 -1.47
C LEU A 155 4.24 -9.50 -2.65
N TYR A 156 3.38 -10.52 -2.62
CA TYR A 156 3.32 -11.53 -3.65
C TYR A 156 3.04 -10.93 -5.05
N GLY A 157 3.54 -11.59 -6.10
CA GLY A 157 3.41 -11.12 -7.48
C GLY A 157 4.32 -9.96 -7.85
N ASN A 158 5.27 -9.60 -6.99
CA ASN A 158 6.40 -8.71 -7.32
C ASN A 158 7.67 -9.53 -7.64
N HIS A 159 8.76 -8.84 -7.99
CA HIS A 159 10.02 -9.47 -8.34
C HIS A 159 10.96 -9.54 -7.14
N PHE A 160 11.62 -10.68 -7.01
CA PHE A 160 12.54 -10.98 -5.93
C PHE A 160 13.79 -11.61 -6.49
N ASP A 161 14.91 -11.33 -5.85
CA ASP A 161 16.20 -11.95 -6.12
C ASP A 161 16.70 -12.73 -4.89
N SER A 162 17.84 -13.37 -5.04
CA SER A 162 18.54 -14.09 -3.96
C SER A 162 18.78 -13.21 -2.74
N ARG A 163 19.08 -11.93 -2.95
CA ARG A 163 19.28 -10.94 -1.89
C ARG A 163 18.00 -10.70 -1.11
N SER A 164 16.87 -10.59 -1.80
CA SER A 164 15.55 -10.40 -1.17
C SER A 164 15.25 -11.57 -0.24
N ALA A 165 15.49 -12.79 -0.69
CA ALA A 165 15.30 -13.99 0.11
C ALA A 165 16.25 -14.07 1.32
N MET A 166 17.53 -13.70 1.15
CA MET A 166 18.49 -13.62 2.27
C MET A 166 18.08 -12.57 3.31
N ILE A 167 17.57 -11.41 2.88
CA ILE A 167 17.08 -10.38 3.80
C ILE A 167 15.83 -10.88 4.53
N LEU A 168 14.86 -11.44 3.80
CA LEU A 168 13.64 -12.01 4.37
C LEU A 168 13.96 -13.07 5.43
N ARG A 169 14.85 -14.02 5.11
CA ARG A 169 15.37 -15.01 6.07
C ARG A 169 15.87 -14.35 7.34
N ARG A 170 16.74 -13.34 7.22
CA ARG A 170 17.33 -12.67 8.39
C ARG A 170 16.30 -11.91 9.21
N LEU A 171 15.24 -11.37 8.59
CA LEU A 171 14.15 -10.70 9.30
C LEU A 171 13.29 -11.71 10.09
N LEU A 172 13.03 -12.87 9.49
CA LEU A 172 12.30 -13.97 10.11
C LEU A 172 13.10 -14.61 11.26
N ASP A 173 14.38 -14.94 11.02
CA ASP A 173 15.29 -15.51 12.01
C ASP A 173 15.48 -14.58 13.23
N ALA A 174 15.44 -13.26 13.01
CA ALA A 174 15.57 -12.25 14.06
C ALA A 174 14.23 -11.86 14.71
N GLU A 175 13.11 -12.50 14.32
CA GLU A 175 11.75 -12.20 14.78
C GLU A 175 11.33 -10.72 14.59
N VAL A 176 11.96 -10.03 13.63
CA VAL A 176 11.58 -8.66 13.23
C VAL A 176 10.29 -8.69 12.42
N LEU A 177 10.11 -9.74 11.61
CA LEU A 177 8.91 -10.04 10.85
C LEU A 177 8.55 -11.49 11.15
N ARG A 178 7.28 -11.78 11.46
CA ARG A 178 6.84 -13.17 11.67
C ARG A 178 6.27 -13.74 10.38
N HIS A 179 6.37 -15.07 10.25
CA HIS A 179 5.79 -15.78 9.10
C HIS A 179 4.29 -15.48 8.90
N ALA A 180 3.52 -15.30 9.97
CA ALA A 180 2.08 -14.99 9.87
C ALA A 180 1.78 -13.56 9.38
N GLU A 181 2.79 -12.69 9.36
CA GLU A 181 2.68 -11.26 9.03
C GLU A 181 3.11 -10.98 7.58
N VAL A 182 3.59 -11.99 6.84
CA VAL A 182 4.05 -11.85 5.46
C VAL A 182 3.55 -12.97 4.57
N ASP A 183 3.15 -12.66 3.35
CA ASP A 183 2.52 -13.59 2.40
C ASP A 183 3.52 -14.38 1.53
N ILE A 184 4.81 -14.21 1.79
CA ILE A 184 5.91 -14.85 1.07
C ILE A 184 6.85 -15.60 2.02
N SER A 185 7.48 -16.63 1.49
CA SER A 185 8.50 -17.44 2.17
C SER A 185 9.75 -17.55 1.29
N TYR A 186 10.84 -18.07 1.84
CA TYR A 186 12.06 -18.34 1.07
C TYR A 186 12.40 -19.84 1.06
N THR A 187 13.04 -20.28 0.00
CA THR A 187 13.59 -21.64 -0.13
C THR A 187 15.02 -21.58 -0.64
N TYR A 188 15.90 -22.44 -0.11
CA TYR A 188 17.27 -22.60 -0.62
C TYR A 188 17.33 -23.78 -1.59
N ASP A 189 17.91 -23.55 -2.77
CA ASP A 189 18.15 -24.57 -3.79
C ASP A 189 19.63 -24.98 -3.77
N GLU A 190 19.92 -26.16 -3.23
CA GLU A 190 21.28 -26.69 -3.12
C GLU A 190 21.95 -26.91 -4.48
N ALA A 191 21.17 -27.18 -5.54
CA ALA A 191 21.71 -27.45 -6.88
C ALA A 191 22.19 -26.17 -7.57
N LEU A 192 21.61 -25.02 -7.22
CA LEU A 192 21.97 -23.71 -7.77
C LEU A 192 22.68 -22.81 -6.76
N GLN A 193 22.88 -23.31 -5.54
CA GLN A 193 23.40 -22.58 -4.38
C GLN A 193 22.71 -21.24 -4.13
N ASP A 194 21.42 -21.14 -4.44
CA ASP A 194 20.71 -19.87 -4.46
C ASP A 194 19.36 -19.92 -3.73
N TYR A 195 18.92 -18.76 -3.25
CA TYR A 195 17.64 -18.60 -2.59
C TYR A 195 16.56 -18.11 -3.56
N ARG A 196 15.33 -18.56 -3.33
CA ARG A 196 14.14 -18.09 -4.06
C ARG A 196 13.05 -17.67 -3.10
N VAL A 197 12.28 -16.64 -3.47
CA VAL A 197 11.07 -16.22 -2.74
C VAL A 197 9.85 -16.86 -3.42
N VAL A 198 8.95 -17.44 -2.63
CA VAL A 198 7.74 -18.10 -3.11
C VAL A 198 6.54 -17.70 -2.25
N PRO A 199 5.31 -17.64 -2.82
CA PRO A 199 4.11 -17.39 -2.04
C PRO A 199 3.94 -18.41 -0.92
N TRP A 200 3.35 -17.96 0.18
CA TRP A 200 2.94 -18.83 1.28
C TRP A 200 1.75 -19.71 0.83
N ARG A 201 1.74 -20.98 1.27
CA ARG A 201 0.71 -21.97 0.90
C ARG A 201 -0.54 -21.84 1.75
#